data_AF-E9SHM0-F1
#
_entry.id   AF-E9SHM0-F1
#
_cell.length_a   1.000
_cell.length_b   1.000
_cell.length_c   1.000
_cell.angle_alpha   90.00
_cell.angle_beta   90.00
_cell.angle_gamma   90.00
#
_symmetry.space_group_name_H-M   'P 1'
#
loop_
_entity.id
_entity.type
_entity.pdbx_description
1 polymer ?
#
loop_
_entity_poly.entity_id
_entity_poly.type
_entity_poly.pdbx_seq_one_letter_code
_entity_poly.pdbx_strand_id
1 'polypeptide(L)'
;MENEHVANNNIKLGIGLAVVLVALFTSVVVKYSMKQDPTMVSRSEKSGAHAADARVVDSSSESEALLATDDDLLTTLGGDASEAPEIDENAPVVTQSTEKLDNRRKTETTTAATTTASSKADTAENKKQKAQEALASAEAKLNETSARLDGAQAALDEAKGNRDRLQSEFEAAKAKLEEVKRGYDANQNENYKRGLYGFYESIGNGDGMNAFNASEYSSAVETGNAKDAASIENVKRSIDFLNKANQLRADEGRSELRVSYRLMALAVLNNDVASNNGQSANNTGLEEDLAFGYEDPFDAWYNEQKENGGDDFNRLMKDDAVAMGFAFSNKNNNVHNILFATEEQGPGETVSVSEFADKFNEYYNNTIKGKSITAEEEAYKNAENALNGAKQTVSDKENELKTASAAYGSAKTVYDERLKALQAFN
;
A
#
# COMPACT_ATOMS: atom_id res chain seq x y z
N MET A 1 20.16 -12.39 -39.48
CA MET A 1 19.00 -12.24 -38.56
C MET A 1 18.60 -13.55 -37.88
N GLU A 2 19.09 -14.74 -38.27
CA GLU A 2 18.66 -16.00 -37.61
C GLU A 2 19.31 -16.27 -36.23
N ASN A 3 20.54 -15.79 -35.96
CA ASN A 3 21.25 -16.13 -34.71
C ASN A 3 20.75 -15.41 -33.44
N GLU A 4 20.06 -14.27 -33.54
CA GLU A 4 19.48 -13.59 -32.36
C GLU A 4 18.23 -14.31 -31.83
N HIS A 5 17.49 -15.01 -32.69
CA HIS A 5 16.21 -15.59 -32.31
C HIS A 5 16.34 -16.86 -31.45
N VAL A 6 17.51 -17.52 -31.50
CA VAL A 6 17.82 -18.73 -30.71
C VAL A 6 18.25 -18.36 -29.28
N ALA A 7 19.00 -17.27 -29.10
CA ALA A 7 19.47 -16.83 -27.78
C ALA A 7 18.30 -16.47 -26.83
N ASN A 8 17.30 -15.75 -27.34
CA ASN A 8 16.16 -15.29 -26.55
C ASN A 8 15.20 -16.40 -26.08
N ASN A 9 15.19 -17.57 -26.74
CA ASN A 9 14.35 -18.69 -26.31
C ASN A 9 14.98 -19.48 -25.14
N ASN A 10 16.32 -19.60 -25.09
CA ASN A 10 17.00 -20.31 -24.01
C ASN A 10 16.91 -19.58 -22.66
N ILE A 11 16.91 -18.23 -22.67
CA ILE A 11 16.76 -17.42 -21.45
C ILE A 11 15.35 -17.61 -20.83
N LYS A 12 14.30 -17.65 -21.67
CA LYS A 12 12.92 -17.88 -21.20
C LYS A 12 12.73 -19.27 -20.59
N LEU A 13 13.41 -20.30 -21.12
CA LEU A 13 13.35 -21.65 -20.59
C LEU A 13 14.07 -21.77 -19.22
N GLY A 14 15.17 -21.05 -19.03
CA GLY A 14 15.90 -21.00 -17.74
C GLY A 14 15.10 -20.32 -16.62
N ILE A 15 14.41 -19.22 -16.92
CA ILE A 15 13.56 -18.51 -15.94
C ILE A 15 12.37 -19.37 -15.51
N GLY A 16 11.73 -20.08 -16.46
CA GLY A 16 10.61 -20.98 -16.16
C GLY A 16 10.97 -22.10 -15.18
N LEU A 17 12.17 -22.67 -15.28
CA LEU A 17 12.62 -23.77 -14.42
C LEU A 17 12.89 -23.29 -12.97
N ALA A 18 13.40 -22.06 -12.80
CA ALA A 18 13.69 -21.49 -11.48
C ALA A 18 12.42 -21.23 -10.65
N VAL A 19 11.35 -20.74 -11.29
CA VAL A 19 10.07 -20.46 -10.60
C VAL A 19 9.42 -21.73 -10.05
N VAL A 20 9.50 -22.85 -10.79
CA VAL A 20 8.95 -24.14 -10.34
C VAL A 20 9.69 -24.70 -9.12
N LEU A 21 11.02 -24.53 -9.04
CA LEU A 21 11.81 -25.00 -7.90
C LEU A 21 11.53 -24.22 -6.61
N VAL A 22 11.29 -22.90 -6.70
CA VAL A 22 10.93 -22.06 -5.54
C VAL A 22 9.55 -22.44 -4.99
N ALA A 23 8.56 -22.65 -5.86
CA ALA A 23 7.21 -23.08 -5.46
C ALA A 23 7.22 -24.42 -4.70
N LEU A 24 8.00 -25.40 -5.18
CA LEU A 24 8.12 -26.71 -4.53
C LEU A 24 8.79 -26.62 -3.15
N PHE A 25 9.80 -25.77 -2.95
CA PHE A 25 10.43 -25.60 -1.64
C PHE A 25 9.50 -24.93 -0.61
N THR A 26 8.74 -23.91 -1.02
CA THR A 26 7.77 -23.25 -0.12
C THR A 26 6.66 -24.19 0.37
N SER A 27 6.14 -25.07 -0.50
CA SER A 27 5.08 -26.02 -0.13
C SER A 27 5.53 -27.06 0.89
N VAL A 28 6.83 -27.41 0.94
CA VAL A 28 7.38 -28.37 1.90
C VAL A 28 7.50 -27.75 3.30
N VAL A 29 7.91 -26.48 3.40
CA VAL A 29 8.07 -25.78 4.69
C VAL A 29 6.72 -25.56 5.38
N VAL A 30 5.70 -25.10 4.65
CA VAL A 30 4.35 -24.87 5.19
C VAL A 30 3.75 -26.16 5.78
N LYS A 31 3.98 -27.30 5.15
CA LYS A 31 3.46 -28.61 5.58
C LYS A 31 4.14 -29.16 6.84
N TYR A 32 5.30 -28.62 7.23
CA TYR A 32 6.03 -29.04 8.43
C TYR A 32 5.65 -28.24 9.68
N SER A 33 5.30 -26.95 9.53
CA SER A 33 4.92 -26.09 10.68
C SER A 33 3.52 -26.33 11.24
N MET A 34 2.60 -26.96 10.49
CA MET A 34 1.22 -27.19 10.93
C MET A 34 1.01 -28.47 11.78
N LYS A 35 2.04 -28.94 12.50
CA LYS A 35 2.01 -30.25 13.18
C LYS A 35 2.44 -30.25 14.66
N GLN A 36 2.23 -29.15 15.38
CA GLN A 36 2.33 -29.09 16.85
C GLN A 36 1.03 -28.54 17.48
N ASP A 37 0.74 -29.02 18.68
CA ASP A 37 -0.62 -29.17 19.25
C ASP A 37 -1.38 -27.88 19.63
N PRO A 38 -2.73 -27.93 19.64
CA PRO A 38 -3.59 -26.90 20.21
C PRO A 38 -4.17 -27.31 21.57
N THR A 39 -3.63 -26.80 22.69
CA THR A 39 -4.40 -26.73 23.96
C THR A 39 -4.06 -25.47 24.77
N MET A 40 -5.08 -24.63 25.01
CA MET A 40 -5.46 -24.09 26.32
C MET A 40 -6.55 -23.04 26.13
N VAL A 41 -7.76 -23.36 26.62
CA VAL A 41 -8.81 -22.37 26.85
C VAL A 41 -8.48 -21.64 28.15
N SER A 42 -8.61 -20.32 28.20
CA SER A 42 -8.84 -19.61 29.46
C SER A 42 -10.09 -18.74 29.37
N ARG A 43 -10.78 -18.67 30.50
CA ARG A 43 -12.12 -18.11 30.67
C ARG A 43 -12.02 -17.01 31.72
N SER A 44 -12.58 -15.84 31.44
CA SER A 44 -12.67 -14.75 32.41
C SER A 44 -14.04 -14.10 32.32
N GLU A 45 -14.75 -14.04 33.45
CA GLU A 45 -16.10 -13.48 33.56
C GLU A 45 -16.07 -12.14 34.36
N LYS A 46 -16.90 -11.18 33.91
CA LYS A 46 -17.64 -10.15 34.69
C LYS A 46 -16.94 -9.36 35.82
N SER A 47 -16.96 -8.03 35.68
CA SER A 47 -17.94 -7.07 36.29
C SER A 47 -17.34 -5.65 36.33
N GLY A 48 -18.09 -4.53 36.40
CA GLY A 48 -19.54 -4.26 36.38
C GLY A 48 -19.83 -2.79 36.80
N ALA A 49 -21.06 -2.27 36.53
CA ALA A 49 -21.58 -0.93 36.89
C ALA A 49 -20.92 0.29 36.17
N HIS A 50 -21.56 1.44 35.87
CA HIS A 50 -22.94 2.01 35.99
C HIS A 50 -23.02 3.25 35.03
N ALA A 51 -24.15 3.85 34.61
CA ALA A 51 -25.60 3.53 34.67
C ALA A 51 -26.42 4.38 33.66
N ALA A 52 -27.58 3.84 33.24
CA ALA A 52 -28.91 4.46 33.00
C ALA A 52 -29.09 5.86 32.34
N ASP A 53 -29.88 5.88 31.25
CA ASP A 53 -31.16 6.64 31.21
C ASP A 53 -32.20 5.85 30.38
N ALA A 54 -33.50 6.12 30.56
CA ALA A 54 -34.59 5.24 30.16
C ALA A 54 -35.60 5.88 29.20
N ARG A 55 -36.21 5.05 28.32
CA ARG A 55 -37.58 5.31 27.87
C ARG A 55 -38.35 4.02 27.57
N VAL A 56 -39.57 3.97 28.09
CA VAL A 56 -40.49 2.83 28.09
C VAL A 56 -41.45 2.91 26.90
N VAL A 57 -41.68 1.80 26.20
CA VAL A 57 -43.02 1.36 25.77
C VAL A 57 -43.08 -0.18 25.91
N ASP A 58 -44.24 -0.67 26.34
CA ASP A 58 -44.56 -2.05 26.71
C ASP A 58 -45.39 -2.74 25.61
N SER A 59 -45.22 -4.06 25.40
CA SER A 59 -46.32 -5.05 25.36
C SER A 59 -45.93 -6.39 24.70
N SER A 60 -45.92 -7.41 25.54
CA SER A 60 -45.99 -8.88 25.36
C SER A 60 -46.51 -9.56 24.06
N SER A 61 -45.86 -10.71 23.79
CA SER A 61 -46.41 -12.06 23.53
C SER A 61 -47.02 -12.48 22.18
N GLU A 62 -46.41 -13.57 21.69
CA GLU A 62 -46.82 -14.59 20.72
C GLU A 62 -48.30 -15.05 20.78
N SER A 63 -48.88 -15.44 19.64
CA SER A 63 -49.27 -16.84 19.34
C SER A 63 -50.06 -16.95 18.01
N GLU A 64 -50.48 -18.16 17.64
CA GLU A 64 -50.69 -18.62 16.26
C GLU A 64 -52.09 -18.38 15.65
N ALA A 65 -52.12 -18.45 14.31
CA ALA A 65 -53.19 -18.96 13.43
C ALA A 65 -54.64 -18.43 13.56
N LEU A 66 -55.23 -18.04 12.42
CA LEU A 66 -56.21 -18.87 11.67
C LEU A 66 -56.78 -18.14 10.43
N LEU A 67 -57.11 -18.95 9.41
CA LEU A 67 -58.19 -18.81 8.42
C LEU A 67 -58.56 -17.41 7.88
N ALA A 68 -58.27 -17.21 6.59
CA ALA A 68 -59.16 -16.45 5.70
C ALA A 68 -59.67 -17.41 4.60
N THR A 69 -60.97 -17.67 4.63
CA THR A 69 -61.73 -18.31 3.56
C THR A 69 -61.96 -17.32 2.42
N ASP A 70 -62.08 -17.80 1.19
CA ASP A 70 -63.08 -17.25 0.26
C ASP A 70 -63.69 -18.37 -0.60
N ASP A 71 -64.94 -18.14 -0.97
CA ASP A 71 -65.92 -19.15 -1.41
C ASP A 71 -66.22 -19.03 -2.92
N ASP A 72 -67.25 -19.75 -3.38
CA ASP A 72 -67.98 -19.64 -4.65
C ASP A 72 -67.51 -20.56 -5.80
N LEU A 73 -68.20 -21.69 -6.00
CA LEU A 73 -69.30 -21.68 -6.99
C LEU A 73 -70.33 -22.83 -6.84
N LEU A 74 -71.57 -22.40 -6.58
CA LEU A 74 -72.89 -22.99 -6.85
C LEU A 74 -73.19 -24.52 -6.73
N THR A 75 -74.28 -24.73 -5.99
CA THR A 75 -75.12 -25.93 -5.89
C THR A 75 -76.23 -25.97 -6.95
N THR A 76 -76.85 -27.15 -7.17
CA THR A 76 -78.33 -27.30 -7.21
C THR A 76 -78.76 -28.77 -7.38
N LEU A 77 -79.42 -29.35 -6.38
CA LEU A 77 -80.36 -30.48 -6.52
C LEU A 77 -81.25 -30.54 -5.27
N GLY A 78 -82.57 -30.58 -5.46
CA GLY A 78 -83.55 -30.71 -4.37
C GLY A 78 -84.91 -30.10 -4.72
N GLY A 79 -85.94 -30.95 -4.80
CA GLY A 79 -87.31 -30.56 -5.08
C GLY A 79 -88.23 -31.78 -5.03
N ASP A 80 -89.06 -31.85 -4.00
CA ASP A 80 -90.02 -32.92 -3.72
C ASP A 80 -91.46 -32.41 -3.96
N ALA A 81 -92.41 -33.32 -4.19
CA ALA A 81 -93.86 -33.23 -3.92
C ALA A 81 -94.69 -34.15 -4.83
N SER A 82 -95.71 -34.74 -4.23
CA SER A 82 -96.68 -35.69 -4.78
C SER A 82 -97.97 -35.05 -5.30
N GLU A 83 -98.69 -35.71 -6.22
CA GLU A 83 -100.15 -35.90 -6.14
C GLU A 83 -100.64 -37.05 -7.04
N ALA A 84 -101.78 -37.67 -6.68
CA ALA A 84 -102.37 -38.85 -7.36
C ALA A 84 -103.56 -38.46 -8.28
N PRO A 85 -104.09 -39.42 -9.06
CA PRO A 85 -105.41 -39.95 -8.69
C PRO A 85 -105.63 -41.47 -8.93
N GLU A 86 -106.76 -41.98 -8.41
CA GLU A 86 -107.21 -43.39 -8.41
C GLU A 86 -108.03 -43.81 -9.67
N ILE A 87 -108.69 -44.99 -9.60
CA ILE A 87 -109.73 -45.60 -10.49
C ILE A 87 -109.14 -46.48 -11.63
N ASP A 88 -109.58 -47.71 -11.94
CA ASP A 88 -110.42 -48.75 -11.27
C ASP A 88 -110.28 -50.10 -12.05
N GLU A 89 -110.85 -51.18 -11.52
CA GLU A 89 -110.72 -52.60 -11.87
C GLU A 89 -111.00 -53.05 -13.33
N ASN A 90 -110.07 -53.79 -13.96
CA ASN A 90 -110.25 -55.24 -14.28
C ASN A 90 -109.07 -55.87 -15.07
N ALA A 91 -108.86 -57.18 -14.86
CA ALA A 91 -107.89 -58.02 -15.56
C ALA A 91 -108.44 -58.54 -16.93
N PRO A 92 -107.65 -59.17 -17.84
CA PRO A 92 -106.27 -59.67 -17.65
C PRO A 92 -105.24 -59.37 -18.77
N VAL A 93 -103.98 -59.29 -18.32
CA VAL A 93 -102.75 -59.86 -18.91
C VAL A 93 -102.72 -60.13 -20.43
N VAL A 94 -101.89 -59.35 -21.15
CA VAL A 94 -100.92 -59.92 -22.12
C VAL A 94 -99.54 -59.32 -21.85
N THR A 95 -98.59 -60.17 -21.49
CA THR A 95 -97.19 -59.86 -21.25
C THR A 95 -96.42 -59.64 -22.55
N GLN A 96 -95.71 -58.51 -22.67
CA GLN A 96 -94.37 -58.39 -23.27
C GLN A 96 -93.89 -56.92 -23.28
N SER A 97 -92.76 -56.62 -22.60
CA SER A 97 -91.80 -55.51 -22.85
C SER A 97 -91.10 -54.92 -21.60
N THR A 98 -90.89 -55.68 -20.52
CA THR A 98 -90.08 -55.22 -19.36
C THR A 98 -88.57 -55.33 -19.60
N GLU A 99 -88.09 -56.31 -20.38
CA GLU A 99 -86.65 -56.54 -20.60
C GLU A 99 -85.92 -55.43 -21.39
N LYS A 100 -86.66 -54.59 -22.14
CA LYS A 100 -86.07 -53.54 -22.99
C LYS A 100 -85.77 -52.22 -22.25
N LEU A 101 -86.25 -52.04 -21.03
CA LEU A 101 -86.01 -50.85 -20.21
C LEU A 101 -84.89 -51.05 -19.18
N ASP A 102 -84.87 -52.20 -18.49
CA ASP A 102 -83.82 -52.48 -17.49
C ASP A 102 -82.42 -52.63 -18.11
N ASN A 103 -82.30 -53.30 -19.27
CA ASN A 103 -81.01 -53.42 -19.94
C ASN A 103 -80.47 -52.06 -20.39
N ARG A 104 -81.33 -51.14 -20.86
CA ARG A 104 -80.89 -49.82 -21.32
C ARG A 104 -80.41 -48.94 -20.16
N ARG A 105 -81.16 -48.93 -19.05
CA ARG A 105 -80.81 -48.19 -17.82
C ARG A 105 -79.53 -48.74 -17.16
N LYS A 106 -79.29 -50.06 -17.23
CA LYS A 106 -78.07 -50.71 -16.72
C LYS A 106 -76.84 -50.45 -17.60
N THR A 107 -77.00 -50.38 -18.94
CA THR A 107 -75.92 -49.93 -19.82
C THR A 107 -75.63 -48.44 -19.65
N GLU A 108 -76.65 -47.57 -19.59
CA GLU A 108 -76.46 -46.12 -19.43
C GLU A 108 -75.76 -45.78 -18.10
N THR A 109 -76.07 -46.49 -17.01
CA THR A 109 -75.41 -46.30 -15.70
C THR A 109 -73.98 -46.84 -15.69
N THR A 110 -73.72 -48.01 -16.30
CA THR A 110 -72.36 -48.55 -16.40
C THR A 110 -71.48 -47.68 -17.30
N THR A 111 -71.98 -47.25 -18.47
CA THR A 111 -71.26 -46.35 -19.36
C THR A 111 -71.02 -44.98 -18.71
N ALA A 112 -72.00 -44.38 -18.03
CA ALA A 112 -71.77 -43.12 -17.30
C ALA A 112 -70.70 -43.27 -16.19
N ALA A 113 -70.70 -44.38 -15.45
CA ALA A 113 -69.67 -44.67 -14.46
C ALA A 113 -68.28 -44.90 -15.10
N THR A 114 -68.20 -45.63 -16.21
CA THR A 114 -66.95 -45.86 -16.94
C THR A 114 -66.43 -44.58 -17.62
N THR A 115 -67.29 -43.75 -18.20
CA THR A 115 -66.88 -42.44 -18.79
C THR A 115 -66.47 -41.45 -17.69
N THR A 116 -67.11 -41.48 -16.51
CA THR A 116 -66.69 -40.69 -15.34
C THR A 116 -65.38 -41.22 -14.74
N ALA A 117 -65.15 -42.53 -14.75
CA ALA A 117 -63.89 -43.14 -14.30
C ALA A 117 -62.74 -42.87 -15.28
N SER A 118 -62.97 -43.00 -16.60
CA SER A 118 -62.01 -42.62 -17.65
C SER A 118 -61.68 -41.13 -17.54
N SER A 119 -62.65 -40.22 -17.59
CA SER A 119 -62.37 -38.78 -17.49
C SER A 119 -61.66 -38.37 -16.18
N LYS A 120 -61.93 -39.05 -15.05
CA LYS A 120 -61.15 -38.87 -13.81
C LYS A 120 -59.75 -39.46 -13.89
N ALA A 121 -59.56 -40.61 -14.53
CA ALA A 121 -58.25 -41.24 -14.76
C ALA A 121 -57.40 -40.42 -15.74
N ASP A 122 -57.99 -39.97 -16.85
CA ASP A 122 -57.38 -39.05 -17.82
C ASP A 122 -56.98 -37.73 -17.13
N THR A 123 -57.79 -37.24 -16.19
CA THR A 123 -57.45 -36.06 -15.36
C THR A 123 -56.33 -36.36 -14.37
N ALA A 124 -56.25 -37.57 -13.80
CA ALA A 124 -55.19 -37.96 -12.87
C ALA A 124 -53.85 -38.17 -13.58
N GLU A 125 -53.84 -38.83 -14.74
CA GLU A 125 -52.64 -39.03 -15.55
C GLU A 125 -52.10 -37.71 -16.09
N ASN A 126 -52.97 -36.82 -16.59
CA ASN A 126 -52.58 -35.44 -16.96
C ASN A 126 -52.01 -34.64 -15.77
N LYS A 127 -52.47 -34.86 -14.54
CA LYS A 127 -51.89 -34.24 -13.34
C LYS A 127 -50.52 -34.84 -13.00
N LYS A 128 -50.35 -36.16 -13.11
CA LYS A 128 -49.09 -36.87 -12.89
C LYS A 128 -48.02 -36.43 -13.90
N GLN A 129 -48.37 -36.35 -15.19
CA GLN A 129 -47.47 -35.88 -16.24
C GLN A 129 -47.04 -34.41 -16.00
N LYS A 130 -47.96 -33.51 -15.66
CA LYS A 130 -47.62 -32.13 -15.27
C LYS A 130 -46.71 -32.06 -14.03
N ALA A 131 -46.85 -32.98 -13.08
CA ALA A 131 -45.97 -33.05 -11.92
C ALA A 131 -44.55 -33.54 -12.30
N GLN A 132 -44.43 -34.47 -13.26
CA GLN A 132 -43.14 -34.91 -13.82
C GLN A 132 -42.44 -33.78 -14.59
N GLU A 133 -43.15 -33.05 -15.44
CA GLU A 133 -42.63 -31.88 -16.17
C GLU A 133 -42.16 -30.78 -15.21
N ALA A 134 -42.94 -30.49 -14.16
CA ALA A 134 -42.56 -29.53 -13.13
C ALA A 134 -41.34 -29.97 -12.31
N LEU A 135 -41.19 -31.27 -12.02
CA LEU A 135 -40.00 -31.82 -11.36
C LEU A 135 -38.76 -31.72 -12.25
N ALA A 136 -38.84 -32.09 -13.53
CA ALA A 136 -37.73 -31.99 -14.47
C ALA A 136 -37.24 -30.53 -14.65
N SER A 137 -38.17 -29.56 -14.67
CA SER A 137 -37.84 -28.13 -14.69
C SER A 137 -37.16 -27.67 -13.39
N ALA A 138 -37.60 -28.18 -12.23
CA ALA A 138 -36.95 -27.89 -10.94
C ALA A 138 -35.56 -28.52 -10.82
N GLU A 139 -35.37 -29.73 -11.34
CA GLU A 139 -34.08 -30.43 -11.39
C GLU A 139 -33.08 -29.69 -12.30
N ALA A 140 -33.51 -29.28 -13.49
CA ALA A 140 -32.70 -28.45 -14.38
C ALA A 140 -32.27 -27.15 -13.70
N LYS A 141 -33.19 -26.51 -12.94
CA LYS A 141 -32.87 -25.28 -12.21
C LYS A 141 -31.90 -25.53 -11.04
N LEU A 142 -32.07 -26.63 -10.31
CA LEU A 142 -31.17 -27.03 -9.22
C LEU A 142 -29.75 -27.23 -9.74
N ASN A 143 -29.59 -27.99 -10.83
CA ASN A 143 -28.30 -28.24 -11.48
C ASN A 143 -27.64 -26.94 -11.98
N GLU A 144 -28.41 -26.02 -12.58
CA GLU A 144 -27.92 -24.69 -12.97
C GLU A 144 -27.41 -23.90 -11.75
N THR A 145 -28.16 -23.88 -10.64
CA THR A 145 -27.74 -23.17 -9.42
C THR A 145 -26.56 -23.83 -8.70
N SER A 146 -26.41 -25.15 -8.77
CA SER A 146 -25.24 -25.87 -8.25
C SER A 146 -23.99 -25.45 -9.01
N ALA A 147 -24.01 -25.49 -10.35
CA ALA A 147 -22.88 -25.08 -11.17
C ALA A 147 -22.48 -23.60 -10.94
N ARG A 148 -23.45 -22.72 -10.68
CA ARG A 148 -23.20 -21.31 -10.28
C ARG A 148 -22.56 -21.21 -8.90
N LEU A 149 -22.97 -22.04 -7.94
CA LEU A 149 -22.39 -22.09 -6.60
C LEU A 149 -20.93 -22.55 -6.64
N ASP A 150 -20.65 -23.65 -7.37
CA ASP A 150 -19.30 -24.18 -7.57
C ASP A 150 -18.38 -23.16 -8.27
N GLY A 151 -18.90 -22.48 -9.30
CA GLY A 151 -18.17 -21.41 -10.00
C GLY A 151 -17.87 -20.19 -9.12
N ALA A 152 -18.82 -19.76 -8.28
CA ALA A 152 -18.61 -18.67 -7.33
C ALA A 152 -17.58 -19.02 -6.25
N GLN A 153 -17.57 -20.28 -5.79
CA GLN A 153 -16.58 -20.78 -4.83
C GLN A 153 -15.18 -20.78 -5.45
N ALA A 154 -15.03 -21.31 -6.67
CA ALA A 154 -13.75 -21.29 -7.38
C ALA A 154 -13.21 -19.87 -7.62
N ALA A 155 -14.08 -18.93 -8.00
CA ALA A 155 -13.71 -17.52 -8.20
C ALA A 155 -13.29 -16.82 -6.88
N LEU A 156 -13.91 -17.18 -5.75
CA LEU A 156 -13.50 -16.69 -4.43
C LEU A 156 -12.12 -17.22 -4.02
N ASP A 157 -11.85 -18.50 -4.28
CA ASP A 157 -10.57 -19.11 -3.93
C ASP A 157 -9.43 -18.57 -4.81
N GLU A 158 -9.68 -18.30 -6.09
CA GLU A 158 -8.76 -17.57 -6.97
C GLU A 158 -8.50 -16.13 -6.46
N ALA A 159 -9.55 -15.39 -6.09
CA ALA A 159 -9.41 -14.04 -5.54
C ALA A 159 -8.58 -14.01 -4.25
N LYS A 160 -8.79 -14.99 -3.35
CA LYS A 160 -7.99 -15.18 -2.12
C LYS A 160 -6.52 -15.47 -2.45
N GLY A 161 -6.24 -16.38 -3.37
CA GLY A 161 -4.88 -16.67 -3.82
C GLY A 161 -4.17 -15.45 -4.40
N ASN A 162 -4.88 -14.63 -5.19
CA ASN A 162 -4.33 -13.38 -5.71
C ASN A 162 -4.07 -12.33 -4.61
N ARG A 163 -4.98 -12.22 -3.62
CA ARG A 163 -4.80 -11.36 -2.43
C ARG A 163 -3.56 -11.79 -1.64
N ASP A 164 -3.35 -13.10 -1.42
CA ASP A 164 -2.21 -13.63 -0.67
C ASP A 164 -0.87 -13.37 -1.39
N ARG A 165 -0.86 -13.50 -2.73
CA ARG A 165 0.29 -13.08 -3.56
C ARG A 165 0.60 -11.60 -3.41
N LEU A 166 -0.40 -10.74 -3.57
CA LEU A 166 -0.24 -9.28 -3.48
C LEU A 166 0.12 -8.81 -2.06
N GLN A 167 -0.31 -9.52 -1.02
CA GLN A 167 0.12 -9.27 0.36
C GLN A 167 1.62 -9.55 0.53
N SER A 168 2.13 -10.58 -0.14
CA SER A 168 3.56 -10.92 -0.13
C SER A 168 4.39 -9.87 -0.90
N GLU A 169 3.88 -9.38 -2.03
CA GLU A 169 4.51 -8.30 -2.81
C GLU A 169 4.52 -6.97 -2.04
N PHE A 170 3.46 -6.64 -1.30
CA PHE A 170 3.41 -5.48 -0.41
C PHE A 170 4.45 -5.55 0.71
N GLU A 171 4.55 -6.65 1.45
CA GLU A 171 5.55 -6.77 2.52
C GLU A 171 6.99 -6.76 1.95
N ALA A 172 7.21 -7.29 0.74
CA ALA A 172 8.51 -7.20 0.06
C ALA A 172 8.87 -5.75 -0.33
N ALA A 173 7.94 -5.00 -0.92
CA ALA A 173 8.14 -3.59 -1.27
C ALA A 173 8.40 -2.72 -0.03
N LYS A 174 7.64 -2.96 1.05
CA LYS A 174 7.83 -2.32 2.36
C LYS A 174 9.18 -2.64 2.99
N ALA A 175 9.58 -3.92 3.00
CA ALA A 175 10.90 -4.32 3.50
C ALA A 175 12.04 -3.67 2.71
N LYS A 176 11.89 -3.54 1.38
CA LYS A 176 12.87 -2.85 0.53
C LYS A 176 12.95 -1.35 0.82
N LEU A 177 11.82 -0.67 0.98
CA LEU A 177 11.76 0.74 1.35
C LEU A 177 12.45 1.00 2.70
N GLU A 178 12.20 0.17 3.71
CA GLU A 178 12.82 0.30 5.05
C GLU A 178 14.31 -0.07 5.07
N GLU A 179 14.76 -0.99 4.19
CA GLU A 179 16.18 -1.26 3.97
C GLU A 179 16.88 -0.04 3.34
N VAL A 180 16.30 0.51 2.27
CA VAL A 180 16.86 1.67 1.56
C VAL A 180 16.91 2.90 2.46
N LYS A 181 15.84 3.21 3.20
CA LYS A 181 15.86 4.28 4.23
C LYS A 181 17.02 4.12 5.22
N ARG A 182 17.21 2.92 5.77
CA ARG A 182 18.27 2.68 6.76
C ARG A 182 19.68 2.85 6.17
N GLY A 183 19.91 2.34 4.96
CA GLY A 183 21.18 2.55 4.24
C GLY A 183 21.38 4.02 3.86
N TYR A 184 20.29 4.71 3.51
CA TYR A 184 20.27 6.13 3.22
C TYR A 184 20.70 6.96 4.43
N ASP A 185 20.01 6.81 5.57
CA ASP A 185 20.30 7.51 6.83
C ASP A 185 21.73 7.26 7.33
N ALA A 186 22.25 6.04 7.14
CA ALA A 186 23.64 5.71 7.48
C ALA A 186 24.64 6.51 6.64
N ASN A 187 24.46 6.54 5.31
CA ASN A 187 25.31 7.29 4.39
C ASN A 187 25.20 8.81 4.61
N GLN A 188 24.01 9.31 4.94
CA GLN A 188 23.80 10.72 5.34
C GLN A 188 24.62 11.08 6.58
N ASN A 189 24.52 10.28 7.63
CA ASN A 189 25.24 10.48 8.89
C ASN A 189 26.76 10.40 8.70
N GLU A 190 27.25 9.51 7.83
CA GLU A 190 28.68 9.44 7.48
C GLU A 190 29.14 10.70 6.72
N ASN A 191 28.45 11.07 5.64
CA ASN A 191 28.76 12.27 4.85
C ASN A 191 28.70 13.54 5.71
N TYR A 192 27.70 13.67 6.59
CA TYR A 192 27.57 14.79 7.52
C TYR A 192 28.79 14.92 8.43
N LYS A 193 29.30 13.80 8.95
CA LYS A 193 30.50 13.78 9.80
C LYS A 193 31.78 14.12 9.03
N ARG A 194 31.85 13.74 7.74
CA ARG A 194 33.01 13.96 6.87
C ARG A 194 33.16 15.42 6.41
N GLY A 195 32.18 16.29 6.68
CA GLY A 195 32.40 17.74 6.63
C GLY A 195 32.82 18.26 5.26
N LEU A 196 33.74 19.23 5.26
CA LEU A 196 34.34 19.80 4.05
C LEU A 196 35.01 18.75 3.16
N TYR A 197 35.63 17.72 3.74
CA TYR A 197 36.23 16.63 2.97
C TYR A 197 35.18 15.85 2.18
N GLY A 198 34.07 15.50 2.83
CA GLY A 198 32.94 14.81 2.19
C GLY A 198 32.32 15.64 1.06
N PHE A 199 32.25 16.96 1.22
CA PHE A 199 31.84 17.87 0.15
C PHE A 199 32.78 17.77 -1.06
N TYR A 200 34.10 17.85 -0.85
CA TYR A 200 35.08 17.80 -1.95
C TYR A 200 35.08 16.48 -2.70
N GLU A 201 34.94 15.36 -2.00
CA GLU A 201 34.77 14.06 -2.63
C GLU A 201 33.49 14.00 -3.48
N SER A 202 32.39 14.59 -3.01
CA SER A 202 31.11 14.59 -3.74
C SER A 202 31.13 15.36 -5.06
N ILE A 203 31.98 16.41 -5.16
CA ILE A 203 32.18 17.20 -6.39
C ILE A 203 33.44 16.78 -7.16
N GLY A 204 34.20 15.79 -6.69
CA GLY A 204 35.43 15.32 -7.31
C GLY A 204 36.60 16.31 -7.28
N ASN A 205 36.59 17.30 -6.36
CA ASN A 205 37.64 18.31 -6.30
C ASN A 205 38.95 17.76 -5.71
N GLY A 206 39.91 17.49 -6.59
CA GLY A 206 41.21 16.93 -6.22
C GLY A 206 42.05 17.84 -5.31
N ASP A 207 42.04 19.15 -5.57
CA ASP A 207 42.92 20.10 -4.86
C ASP A 207 42.61 20.22 -3.37
N GLY A 208 41.33 20.32 -3.01
CA GLY A 208 40.88 20.34 -1.62
C GLY A 208 41.11 19.01 -0.89
N MET A 209 40.84 17.88 -1.55
CA MET A 209 41.16 16.55 -0.99
C MET A 209 42.67 16.36 -0.79
N ASN A 210 43.49 16.78 -1.75
CA ASN A 210 44.95 16.69 -1.67
C ASN A 210 45.52 17.58 -0.55
N ALA A 211 44.97 18.78 -0.35
CA ALA A 211 45.36 19.65 0.76
C ALA A 211 45.08 19.02 2.13
N PHE A 212 43.93 18.36 2.31
CA PHE A 212 43.66 17.57 3.52
C PHE A 212 44.60 16.36 3.68
N ASN A 213 44.89 15.63 2.60
CA ASN A 213 45.64 14.37 2.65
C ASN A 213 47.17 14.53 2.70
N ALA A 214 47.71 15.66 2.23
CA ALA A 214 49.16 15.91 2.17
C ALA A 214 49.70 16.74 3.35
N SER A 215 48.81 17.29 4.19
CA SER A 215 49.21 18.11 5.35
C SER A 215 49.75 17.27 6.51
N GLU A 216 50.67 17.83 7.29
CA GLU A 216 51.06 17.27 8.59
C GLU A 216 49.99 17.52 9.67
N TYR A 217 49.03 18.44 9.41
CA TYR A 217 47.98 18.84 10.34
C TYR A 217 46.65 18.06 10.20
N SER A 218 46.57 17.06 9.33
CA SER A 218 45.34 16.29 9.10
C SER A 218 44.77 15.65 10.37
N SER A 219 45.60 15.39 11.38
CA SER A 219 45.20 14.86 12.69
C SER A 219 44.54 15.89 13.63
N ALA A 220 44.58 17.18 13.30
CA ALA A 220 43.88 18.23 14.06
C ALA A 220 42.38 18.33 13.72
N VAL A 221 41.98 17.78 12.56
CA VAL A 221 40.59 17.74 12.08
C VAL A 221 39.84 16.62 12.80
N GLU A 222 38.95 17.01 13.71
CA GLU A 222 38.11 16.11 14.50
C GLU A 222 36.84 15.74 13.72
N THR A 223 36.99 14.81 12.78
CA THR A 223 35.89 14.32 11.93
C THR A 223 34.64 13.99 12.74
N GLY A 224 33.53 14.67 12.45
CA GLY A 224 32.24 14.50 13.13
C GLY A 224 32.05 15.33 14.41
N ASN A 225 33.05 16.08 14.88
CA ASN A 225 32.83 17.09 15.91
C ASN A 225 32.13 18.31 15.30
N ALA A 226 30.94 18.64 15.82
CA ALA A 226 30.18 19.81 15.34
C ALA A 226 30.93 21.14 15.51
N LYS A 227 31.94 21.21 16.39
CA LYS A 227 32.74 22.41 16.62
C LYS A 227 33.96 22.57 15.72
N ASP A 228 34.32 21.53 14.98
CA ASP A 228 35.49 21.47 14.11
C ASP A 228 35.40 22.47 12.94
N ALA A 229 36.54 22.97 12.43
CA ALA A 229 36.51 23.88 11.29
C ALA A 229 36.01 23.19 10.00
N ALA A 230 36.19 21.87 9.86
CA ALA A 230 35.64 21.11 8.74
C ALA A 230 34.14 20.80 8.89
N SER A 231 33.50 21.10 10.04
CA SER A 231 32.10 20.72 10.30
C SER A 231 31.15 21.44 9.35
N ILE A 232 30.07 20.78 8.94
CA ILE A 232 29.15 21.27 7.90
C ILE A 232 28.54 22.64 8.27
N GLU A 233 28.15 22.87 9.52
CA GLU A 233 27.61 24.17 9.94
C GLU A 233 28.70 25.26 10.03
N ASN A 234 29.94 24.88 10.36
CA ASN A 234 31.06 25.83 10.45
C ASN A 234 31.62 26.20 9.06
N VAL A 235 31.63 25.28 8.10
CA VAL A 235 31.89 25.57 6.68
C VAL A 235 30.82 26.50 6.12
N LYS A 236 29.54 26.23 6.42
CA LYS A 236 28.44 27.11 6.03
C LYS A 236 28.60 28.53 6.60
N ARG A 237 29.03 28.65 7.86
CA ARG A 237 29.34 29.94 8.48
C ARG A 237 30.58 30.61 7.85
N SER A 238 31.57 29.83 7.42
CA SER A 238 32.75 30.32 6.68
C SER A 238 32.34 30.95 5.34
N ILE A 239 31.30 30.43 4.67
CA ILE A 239 30.75 31.02 3.44
C ILE A 239 30.12 32.41 3.70
N ASP A 240 29.48 32.65 4.84
CA ASP A 240 29.01 33.99 5.21
C ASP A 240 30.19 34.98 5.30
N PHE A 241 31.31 34.56 5.88
CA PHE A 241 32.51 35.39 6.01
C PHE A 241 33.26 35.61 4.69
N LEU A 242 33.28 34.62 3.77
CA LEU A 242 33.78 34.82 2.40
C LEU A 242 32.97 35.89 1.66
N ASN A 243 31.64 35.88 1.78
CA ASN A 243 30.79 36.93 1.23
C ASN A 243 31.09 38.29 1.88
N LYS A 244 31.32 38.32 3.20
CA LYS A 244 31.66 39.55 3.93
C LYS A 244 33.02 40.13 3.52
N ALA A 245 34.04 39.30 3.33
CA ALA A 245 35.35 39.71 2.82
C ALA A 245 35.23 40.42 1.46
N ASN A 246 34.51 39.81 0.51
CA ASN A 246 34.29 40.38 -0.81
C ASN A 246 33.37 41.62 -0.79
N GLN A 247 32.42 41.72 0.13
CA GLN A 247 31.66 42.95 0.37
C GLN A 247 32.60 44.10 0.78
N LEU A 248 33.43 43.89 1.80
CA LEU A 248 34.36 44.91 2.29
C LEU A 248 35.38 45.33 1.22
N ARG A 249 35.87 44.38 0.43
CA ARG A 249 36.71 44.68 -0.75
C ARG A 249 35.98 45.55 -1.78
N ALA A 250 34.72 45.25 -2.08
CA ALA A 250 33.92 46.06 -3.00
C ALA A 250 33.67 47.48 -2.46
N ASP A 251 33.45 47.63 -1.15
CA ASP A 251 33.30 48.93 -0.48
C ASP A 251 34.59 49.80 -0.59
N GLU A 252 35.77 49.17 -0.62
CA GLU A 252 37.08 49.81 -0.89
C GLU A 252 37.46 49.87 -2.40
N GLY A 253 36.53 49.53 -3.30
CA GLY A 253 36.75 49.56 -4.75
C GLY A 253 37.76 48.51 -5.26
N ARG A 254 37.95 47.41 -4.52
CA ARG A 254 38.81 46.26 -4.89
C ARG A 254 38.04 45.18 -5.63
N SER A 255 38.75 44.40 -6.43
CA SER A 255 38.21 43.23 -7.14
C SER A 255 37.83 42.09 -6.20
N GLU A 256 36.80 41.32 -6.57
CA GLU A 256 36.37 40.09 -5.86
C GLU A 256 37.51 39.05 -5.82
N LEU A 257 37.75 38.45 -4.65
CA LEU A 257 38.61 37.27 -4.51
C LEU A 257 37.80 36.00 -4.78
N ARG A 258 38.38 35.07 -5.55
CA ARG A 258 37.79 33.76 -5.82
C ARG A 258 37.96 32.83 -4.62
N VAL A 259 37.02 31.92 -4.39
CA VAL A 259 37.20 30.87 -3.38
C VAL A 259 38.06 29.76 -3.97
N SER A 260 39.20 29.47 -3.33
CA SER A 260 40.04 28.33 -3.65
C SER A 260 39.68 27.13 -2.78
N TYR A 261 39.43 25.98 -3.40
CA TYR A 261 39.19 24.72 -2.67
C TYR A 261 40.42 24.28 -1.87
N ARG A 262 41.62 24.53 -2.39
CA ARG A 262 42.91 24.30 -1.71
C ARG A 262 43.03 25.19 -0.47
N LEU A 263 42.82 26.50 -0.60
CA LEU A 263 42.96 27.43 0.52
C LEU A 263 41.88 27.18 1.58
N MET A 264 40.65 26.83 1.21
CA MET A 264 39.60 26.45 2.16
C MET A 264 40.02 25.24 3.03
N ALA A 265 40.65 24.21 2.43
CA ALA A 265 41.19 23.07 3.19
C ALA A 265 42.34 23.48 4.12
N LEU A 266 43.27 24.29 3.62
CA LEU A 266 44.42 24.76 4.39
C LEU A 266 44.00 25.69 5.55
N ALA A 267 43.00 26.55 5.33
CA ALA A 267 42.44 27.40 6.37
C ALA A 267 41.79 26.55 7.47
N VAL A 268 41.06 25.49 7.12
CA VAL A 268 40.49 24.53 8.10
C VAL A 268 41.59 23.88 8.93
N LEU A 269 42.63 23.34 8.27
CA LEU A 269 43.78 22.72 8.93
C LEU A 269 44.49 23.70 9.89
N ASN A 270 44.80 24.91 9.43
CA ASN A 270 45.44 25.94 10.25
C ASN A 270 44.54 26.39 11.42
N ASN A 271 43.23 26.54 11.17
CA ASN A 271 42.25 26.93 12.19
C ASN A 271 42.14 25.87 13.29
N ASP A 272 42.02 24.58 12.94
CA ASP A 272 41.90 23.53 13.95
C ASP A 272 43.17 23.41 14.81
N VAL A 273 44.37 23.52 14.23
CA VAL A 273 45.62 23.59 15.01
C VAL A 273 45.65 24.84 15.90
N ALA A 274 45.26 26.01 15.36
CA ALA A 274 45.22 27.26 16.11
C ALA A 274 44.22 27.22 17.26
N SER A 275 43.06 26.57 17.07
CA SER A 275 42.05 26.41 18.11
C SER A 275 42.49 25.48 19.25
N ASN A 276 43.37 24.52 18.95
CA ASN A 276 43.95 23.61 19.94
C ASN A 276 45.13 24.23 20.70
N ASN A 277 45.97 25.03 20.02
CA ASN A 277 47.24 25.52 20.55
C ASN A 277 47.25 27.01 20.91
N GLY A 278 46.23 27.78 20.53
CA GLY A 278 46.10 29.21 20.78
C GLY A 278 47.07 30.10 19.98
N GLN A 279 47.68 29.60 18.90
CA GLN A 279 48.71 30.27 18.09
C GLN A 279 48.54 29.90 16.61
N SER A 280 49.00 30.75 15.68
CA SER A 280 49.03 30.41 14.25
C SER A 280 49.87 29.15 13.99
N ALA A 281 49.41 28.35 13.03
CA ALA A 281 50.07 27.15 12.53
C ALA A 281 50.56 27.31 11.08
N ASN A 282 50.62 28.53 10.54
CA ASN A 282 50.81 28.75 9.11
C ASN A 282 52.20 28.33 8.60
N ASN A 283 52.29 27.10 8.11
CA ASN A 283 53.44 26.55 7.40
C ASN A 283 53.19 26.49 5.86
N THR A 284 52.24 27.27 5.34
CA THR A 284 51.74 27.13 3.96
C THR A 284 52.46 28.01 2.93
N GLY A 285 53.18 29.05 3.39
CA GLY A 285 53.76 30.08 2.53
C GLY A 285 52.74 31.08 1.94
N LEU A 286 51.48 31.02 2.40
CA LEU A 286 50.40 31.95 2.07
C LEU A 286 50.29 33.04 3.13
N GLU A 287 49.70 34.17 2.76
CA GLU A 287 49.32 35.22 3.71
C GLU A 287 48.12 34.73 4.54
N GLU A 288 48.14 34.96 5.85
CA GLU A 288 47.11 34.51 6.82
C GLU A 288 46.75 35.65 7.77
N ASP A 289 45.44 35.83 8.01
CA ASP A 289 44.94 36.56 9.17
C ASP A 289 44.21 35.59 10.11
N LEU A 290 44.37 35.79 11.42
CA LEU A 290 43.86 34.90 12.47
C LEU A 290 43.22 35.73 13.59
N ALA A 291 42.02 35.36 14.03
CA ALA A 291 41.28 36.04 15.09
C ALA A 291 40.68 35.05 16.08
N PHE A 292 40.73 35.40 17.37
CA PHE A 292 40.23 34.57 18.49
C PHE A 292 39.20 35.35 19.31
N GLY A 293 38.09 34.73 19.67
CA GLY A 293 37.07 35.30 20.56
C GLY A 293 36.09 36.28 19.90
N TYR A 294 36.23 36.57 18.60
CA TYR A 294 35.34 37.47 17.87
C TYR A 294 34.10 36.74 17.34
N GLU A 295 32.96 37.45 17.24
CA GLU A 295 31.77 36.97 16.51
C GLU A 295 31.84 37.34 15.02
N ASP A 296 32.40 38.51 14.70
CA ASP A 296 32.80 38.94 13.37
C ASP A 296 34.31 39.29 13.39
N PRO A 297 35.18 38.56 12.69
CA PRO A 297 36.62 38.82 12.71
C PRO A 297 37.01 40.08 11.94
N PHE A 298 36.14 40.61 11.08
CA PHE A 298 36.37 41.87 10.39
C PHE A 298 36.29 43.09 11.32
N ASP A 299 35.81 42.93 12.56
CA ASP A 299 36.02 43.93 13.60
C ASP A 299 37.53 44.15 13.85
N ALA A 300 38.27 43.07 14.07
CA ALA A 300 39.72 43.11 14.29
C ALA A 300 40.53 43.42 13.02
N TRP A 301 40.22 42.74 11.91
CA TRP A 301 41.03 42.82 10.68
C TRP A 301 40.74 44.06 9.82
N TYR A 302 39.52 44.60 9.87
CA TYR A 302 39.12 45.73 9.03
C TYR A 302 38.70 46.96 9.85
N ASN A 303 37.72 46.87 10.75
CA ASN A 303 37.18 48.05 11.45
C ASN A 303 38.23 48.73 12.34
N GLU A 304 39.02 47.96 13.11
CA GLU A 304 40.08 48.48 13.99
C GLU A 304 41.34 48.96 13.22
N GLN A 305 41.61 48.40 12.04
CA GLN A 305 42.88 48.58 11.33
C GLN A 305 42.84 49.54 10.14
N LYS A 306 41.67 49.78 9.54
CA LYS A 306 41.49 50.59 8.33
C LYS A 306 42.16 51.97 8.38
N GLU A 307 41.85 52.77 9.41
CA GLU A 307 42.31 54.16 9.50
C GLU A 307 43.84 54.28 9.61
N ASN A 308 44.51 53.25 10.13
CA ASN A 308 45.96 53.23 10.32
C ASN A 308 46.71 52.42 9.26
N GLY A 309 45.99 51.76 8.33
CA GLY A 309 46.57 50.83 7.36
C GLY A 309 47.29 49.66 8.05
N GLY A 310 46.62 49.00 8.99
CA GLY A 310 47.15 47.81 9.66
C GLY A 310 47.37 46.62 8.71
N ASP A 311 48.22 45.67 9.09
CA ASP A 311 48.67 44.61 8.20
C ASP A 311 47.53 43.72 7.70
N ASP A 312 46.57 43.37 8.56
CA ASP A 312 45.46 42.47 8.21
C ASP A 312 44.50 43.18 7.23
N PHE A 313 44.25 44.48 7.46
CA PHE A 313 43.52 45.34 6.51
C PHE A 313 44.24 45.40 5.16
N ASN A 314 45.56 45.56 5.16
CA ASN A 314 46.35 45.64 3.93
C ASN A 314 46.35 44.32 3.15
N ARG A 315 46.38 43.16 3.82
CA ARG A 315 46.23 41.83 3.19
C ARG A 315 44.83 41.66 2.59
N LEU A 316 43.79 42.00 3.36
CA LEU A 316 42.40 41.96 2.86
C LEU A 316 42.17 42.88 1.65
N MET A 317 42.86 44.02 1.57
CA MET A 317 42.74 45.02 0.47
C MET A 317 43.82 44.92 -0.61
N LYS A 318 44.62 43.85 -0.60
CA LYS A 318 45.73 43.66 -1.54
C LYS A 318 45.23 43.45 -2.98
N ASP A 319 45.88 44.13 -3.93
CA ASP A 319 45.47 44.15 -5.36
C ASP A 319 45.98 42.93 -6.16
N ASP A 320 47.05 42.27 -5.73
CA ASP A 320 47.64 41.09 -6.39
C ASP A 320 47.08 39.75 -5.86
N ALA A 321 46.30 39.77 -4.78
CA ALA A 321 45.54 38.64 -4.29
C ALA A 321 44.40 38.32 -5.26
N VAL A 322 44.29 37.07 -5.68
CA VAL A 322 43.27 36.58 -6.63
C VAL A 322 42.33 35.54 -6.02
N ALA A 323 42.77 34.88 -4.94
CA ALA A 323 41.98 33.85 -4.27
C ALA A 323 42.11 33.93 -2.75
N MET A 324 41.09 33.41 -2.08
CA MET A 324 41.03 33.23 -0.64
C MET A 324 40.46 31.87 -0.25
N GLY A 325 40.69 31.49 1.00
CA GLY A 325 39.97 30.42 1.69
C GLY A 325 39.77 30.80 3.15
N PHE A 326 38.69 30.34 3.75
CA PHE A 326 38.26 30.76 5.08
C PHE A 326 37.88 29.55 5.92
N ALA A 327 38.22 29.58 7.20
CA ALA A 327 37.73 28.64 8.19
C ALA A 327 37.30 29.36 9.47
N PHE A 328 36.10 29.00 9.92
CA PHE A 328 35.57 29.29 11.24
C PHE A 328 35.53 28.00 12.06
N SER A 329 35.92 28.06 13.32
CA SER A 329 35.53 27.04 14.32
C SER A 329 35.05 27.72 15.59
N ASN A 330 34.10 27.08 16.27
CA ASN A 330 33.68 27.44 17.63
C ASN A 330 34.29 26.49 18.68
N LYS A 331 35.46 25.92 18.37
CA LYS A 331 36.43 25.42 19.35
C LYS A 331 36.98 26.62 20.14
N ASN A 332 37.14 26.45 21.46
CA ASN A 332 37.87 27.36 22.37
C ASN A 332 37.66 28.88 22.15
N ASN A 333 36.39 29.32 22.11
CA ASN A 333 35.96 30.71 21.86
C ASN A 333 36.32 31.24 20.46
N ASN A 334 35.55 30.82 19.45
CA ASN A 334 35.52 31.35 18.07
C ASN A 334 36.90 31.68 17.46
N VAL A 335 37.45 30.74 16.69
CA VAL A 335 38.66 30.95 15.89
C VAL A 335 38.27 31.18 14.44
N HIS A 336 38.79 32.26 13.85
CA HIS A 336 38.63 32.59 12.44
C HIS A 336 40.00 32.62 11.78
N ASN A 337 40.10 32.05 10.60
CA ASN A 337 41.32 31.99 9.79
C ASN A 337 40.93 32.32 8.34
N ILE A 338 41.63 33.27 7.73
CA ILE A 338 41.54 33.54 6.30
C ILE A 338 42.93 33.46 5.68
N LEU A 339 43.04 32.73 4.57
CA LEU A 339 44.25 32.62 3.76
C LEU A 339 44.07 33.36 2.43
N PHE A 340 45.12 33.99 1.94
CA PHE A 340 45.16 34.69 0.65
C PHE A 340 46.25 34.13 -0.26
N ALA A 341 46.00 34.10 -1.57
CA ALA A 341 46.97 33.72 -2.59
C ALA A 341 46.97 34.67 -3.79
N THR A 342 48.17 34.98 -4.28
CA THR A 342 48.42 35.52 -5.62
C THR A 342 48.45 34.39 -6.66
N GLU A 343 48.42 34.74 -7.96
CA GLU A 343 48.60 33.77 -9.06
C GLU A 343 49.91 32.96 -8.93
N GLU A 344 51.01 33.61 -8.55
CA GLU A 344 52.33 32.98 -8.42
C GLU A 344 52.38 31.93 -7.30
N GLN A 345 51.55 32.09 -6.25
CA GLN A 345 51.45 31.14 -5.14
C GLN A 345 50.60 29.89 -5.47
N GLY A 346 50.00 29.83 -6.67
CA GLY A 346 49.26 28.67 -7.16
C GLY A 346 47.97 28.41 -6.35
N PRO A 347 46.89 29.19 -6.55
CA PRO A 347 45.66 29.04 -5.78
C PRO A 347 44.91 27.72 -6.06
N GLY A 348 45.26 26.98 -7.12
CA GLY A 348 44.56 25.76 -7.52
C GLY A 348 43.23 26.05 -8.23
N GLU A 349 42.31 25.08 -8.23
CA GLU A 349 40.95 25.29 -8.72
C GLU A 349 40.21 26.33 -7.86
N THR A 350 39.62 27.34 -8.53
CA THR A 350 38.90 28.44 -7.87
C THR A 350 37.55 28.73 -8.52
N VAL A 351 36.59 29.15 -7.71
CA VAL A 351 35.19 29.46 -8.09
C VAL A 351 34.76 30.82 -7.50
N SER A 352 33.62 31.39 -7.90
CA SER A 352 33.05 32.53 -7.16
C SER A 352 32.52 32.07 -5.79
N VAL A 353 32.30 33.01 -4.86
CA VAL A 353 31.68 32.66 -3.57
C VAL A 353 30.28 32.06 -3.77
N SER A 354 29.51 32.57 -4.75
CA SER A 354 28.20 32.03 -5.09
C SER A 354 28.25 30.61 -5.62
N GLU A 355 29.18 30.29 -6.54
CA GLU A 355 29.32 28.95 -7.10
C GLU A 355 29.81 27.93 -6.05
N PHE A 356 30.71 28.34 -5.15
CA PHE A 356 31.08 27.51 -4.00
C PHE A 356 29.86 27.25 -3.10
N ALA A 357 29.10 28.30 -2.78
CA ALA A 357 27.92 28.22 -1.94
C ALA A 357 26.82 27.34 -2.56
N ASP A 358 26.57 27.43 -3.86
CA ASP A 358 25.57 26.61 -4.54
C ASP A 358 25.94 25.12 -4.51
N LYS A 359 27.18 24.77 -4.88
CA LYS A 359 27.70 23.39 -4.80
C LYS A 359 27.67 22.86 -3.36
N PHE A 360 28.09 23.68 -2.39
CA PHE A 360 28.05 23.32 -0.98
C PHE A 360 26.61 23.15 -0.47
N ASN A 361 25.68 24.00 -0.88
CA ASN A 361 24.26 23.91 -0.50
C ASN A 361 23.58 22.69 -1.14
N GLU A 362 23.96 22.30 -2.36
CA GLU A 362 23.52 21.02 -2.94
C GLU A 362 23.98 19.85 -2.07
N TYR A 363 25.27 19.81 -1.69
CA TYR A 363 25.81 18.78 -0.81
C TYR A 363 25.16 18.80 0.59
N TYR A 364 25.03 19.97 1.21
CA TYR A 364 24.38 20.19 2.51
C TYR A 364 22.96 19.63 2.51
N ASN A 365 22.13 20.03 1.52
CA ASN A 365 20.77 19.53 1.42
C ASN A 365 20.74 18.03 1.11
N ASN A 366 21.61 17.51 0.23
CA ASN A 366 21.73 16.08 -0.08
C ASN A 366 22.35 15.23 1.04
N THR A 367 22.82 15.85 2.13
CA THR A 367 23.45 15.22 3.30
C THR A 367 22.62 15.37 4.58
N ILE A 368 21.68 16.32 4.62
CA ILE A 368 20.83 16.64 5.78
C ILE A 368 19.33 16.44 5.52
N LYS A 369 18.86 16.64 4.27
CA LYS A 369 17.43 16.48 3.87
C LYS A 369 17.21 15.34 2.87
N GLY A 370 18.21 15.11 2.03
CA GLY A 370 18.41 13.86 1.33
C GLY A 370 17.95 13.78 -0.13
N LYS A 371 18.69 12.97 -0.88
CA LYS A 371 18.41 12.45 -2.22
C LYS A 371 17.20 11.52 -2.19
N SER A 372 16.41 11.57 -3.25
CA SER A 372 15.08 10.98 -3.35
C SER A 372 15.05 9.44 -3.23
N ILE A 373 14.25 8.92 -2.29
CA ILE A 373 13.84 7.50 -2.19
C ILE A 373 12.52 7.21 -2.95
N THR A 374 12.17 8.07 -3.91
CA THR A 374 10.85 8.10 -4.56
C THR A 374 10.51 6.83 -5.33
N ALA A 375 11.49 6.14 -5.92
CA ALA A 375 11.25 4.90 -6.64
C ALA A 375 10.73 3.78 -5.71
N GLU A 376 11.34 3.61 -4.54
CA GLU A 376 10.90 2.66 -3.52
C GLU A 376 9.58 3.09 -2.86
N GLU A 377 9.35 4.39 -2.66
CA GLU A 377 8.07 4.91 -2.17
C GLU A 377 6.92 4.71 -3.16
N GLU A 378 7.16 4.90 -4.45
CA GLU A 378 6.20 4.60 -5.52
C GLU A 378 5.93 3.10 -5.62
N ALA A 379 6.97 2.26 -5.54
CA ALA A 379 6.82 0.80 -5.51
C ALA A 379 5.98 0.34 -4.31
N TYR A 380 6.22 0.90 -3.11
CA TYR A 380 5.40 0.66 -1.92
C TYR A 380 3.94 1.06 -2.13
N LYS A 381 3.68 2.30 -2.59
CA LYS A 381 2.32 2.82 -2.84
C LYS A 381 1.58 1.99 -3.89
N ASN A 382 2.27 1.56 -4.95
CA ASN A 382 1.69 0.72 -6.00
C ASN A 382 1.31 -0.67 -5.47
N ALA A 383 2.16 -1.30 -4.65
CA ALA A 383 1.85 -2.58 -4.02
C ALA A 383 0.71 -2.46 -2.99
N GLU A 384 0.67 -1.38 -2.22
CA GLU A 384 -0.41 -1.07 -1.26
C GLU A 384 -1.77 -0.93 -1.97
N ASN A 385 -1.81 -0.16 -3.06
CA ASN A 385 -3.00 0.03 -3.89
C ASN A 385 -3.48 -1.29 -4.52
N ALA A 386 -2.56 -2.10 -5.08
CA ALA A 386 -2.89 -3.39 -5.67
C ALA A 386 -3.45 -4.39 -4.64
N LEU A 387 -2.83 -4.46 -3.46
CA LEU A 387 -3.31 -5.27 -2.34
C LEU A 387 -4.70 -4.82 -1.87
N ASN A 388 -4.96 -3.52 -1.78
CA ASN A 388 -6.27 -3.01 -1.37
C ASN A 388 -7.36 -3.30 -2.43
N GLY A 389 -7.03 -3.21 -3.72
CA GLY A 389 -7.90 -3.67 -4.81
C GLY A 389 -8.24 -5.16 -4.70
N ALA A 390 -7.25 -6.01 -4.42
CA ALA A 390 -7.47 -7.45 -4.25
C ALA A 390 -8.30 -7.80 -2.99
N LYS A 391 -8.13 -7.06 -1.88
CA LYS A 391 -9.00 -7.20 -0.70
C LYS A 391 -10.45 -6.87 -1.03
N GLN A 392 -10.71 -5.82 -1.84
CA GLN A 392 -12.06 -5.52 -2.32
C GLN A 392 -12.61 -6.64 -3.19
N THR A 393 -11.83 -7.15 -4.15
CA THR A 393 -12.24 -8.28 -5.01
C THR A 393 -12.64 -9.52 -4.20
N VAL A 394 -11.92 -9.84 -3.12
CA VAL A 394 -12.32 -10.95 -2.22
C VAL A 394 -13.69 -10.68 -1.60
N SER A 395 -13.95 -9.47 -1.10
CA SER A 395 -15.25 -9.10 -0.51
C SER A 395 -16.39 -9.18 -1.54
N ASP A 396 -16.14 -8.76 -2.79
CA ASP A 396 -17.11 -8.86 -3.88
C ASP A 396 -17.44 -10.33 -4.19
N LYS A 397 -16.44 -11.21 -4.22
CA LYS A 397 -16.63 -12.66 -4.43
C LYS A 397 -17.29 -13.37 -3.26
N GLU A 398 -17.11 -12.92 -2.02
CA GLU A 398 -17.88 -13.42 -0.86
C GLU A 398 -19.38 -13.09 -0.99
N ASN A 399 -19.72 -11.91 -1.53
CA ASN A 399 -21.10 -11.53 -1.80
C ASN A 399 -21.72 -12.30 -2.98
N GLU A 400 -20.95 -12.56 -4.05
CA GLU A 400 -21.37 -13.43 -5.16
C GLU A 400 -21.66 -14.86 -4.66
N LEU A 401 -20.76 -15.44 -3.86
CA LEU A 401 -20.94 -16.78 -3.27
C LEU A 401 -22.18 -16.85 -2.38
N LYS A 402 -22.42 -15.83 -1.55
CA LYS A 402 -23.62 -15.71 -0.71
C LYS A 402 -24.91 -15.70 -1.55
N THR A 403 -24.90 -14.98 -2.67
CA THR A 403 -26.04 -14.91 -3.60
C THR A 403 -26.27 -16.25 -4.31
N ALA A 404 -25.20 -16.91 -4.78
CA ALA A 404 -25.29 -18.22 -5.41
C ALA A 404 -25.80 -19.30 -4.42
N SER A 405 -25.34 -19.27 -3.18
CA SER A 405 -25.77 -20.18 -2.10
C SER A 405 -27.26 -20.01 -1.77
N ALA A 406 -27.74 -18.77 -1.67
CA ALA A 406 -29.17 -18.48 -1.48
C ALA A 406 -30.02 -19.01 -2.65
N ALA A 407 -29.59 -18.77 -3.89
CA ALA A 407 -30.30 -19.24 -5.09
C ALA A 407 -30.36 -20.78 -5.17
N TYR A 408 -29.25 -21.46 -4.85
CA TYR A 408 -29.21 -22.93 -4.75
C TYR A 408 -30.14 -23.45 -3.65
N GLY A 409 -30.14 -22.83 -2.46
CA GLY A 409 -31.06 -23.17 -1.37
C GLY A 409 -32.53 -23.09 -1.79
N SER A 410 -32.94 -21.99 -2.44
CA SER A 410 -34.31 -21.84 -2.96
C SER A 410 -34.65 -22.86 -4.05
N ALA A 411 -33.75 -23.12 -4.99
CA ALA A 411 -33.96 -24.12 -6.04
C ALA A 411 -34.11 -25.53 -5.45
N LYS A 412 -33.33 -25.87 -4.41
CA LYS A 412 -33.41 -27.15 -3.72
C LYS A 412 -34.75 -27.33 -3.01
N THR A 413 -35.24 -26.32 -2.31
CA THR A 413 -36.58 -26.37 -1.68
C THR A 413 -37.67 -26.67 -2.70
N VAL A 414 -37.66 -25.96 -3.85
CA VAL A 414 -38.64 -26.20 -4.93
C VAL A 414 -38.52 -27.61 -5.49
N TYR A 415 -37.30 -28.11 -5.73
CA TYR A 415 -37.10 -29.49 -6.18
C TYR A 415 -37.64 -30.52 -5.16
N ASP A 416 -37.31 -30.37 -3.87
CA ASP A 416 -37.78 -31.26 -2.80
C ASP A 416 -39.33 -31.25 -2.69
N GLU A 417 -39.97 -30.10 -2.90
CA GLU A 417 -41.44 -29.96 -2.96
C GLU A 417 -42.06 -30.65 -4.18
N ARG A 418 -41.50 -30.46 -5.39
CA ARG A 418 -41.99 -31.13 -6.60
C ARG A 418 -41.80 -32.65 -6.53
N LEU A 419 -40.72 -33.11 -5.93
CA LEU A 419 -40.45 -34.54 -5.73
C LEU A 419 -41.50 -35.17 -4.81
N LYS A 420 -41.80 -34.54 -3.66
CA LYS A 420 -42.89 -34.98 -2.76
C LYS A 420 -44.26 -34.95 -3.44
N ALA A 421 -44.55 -33.91 -4.21
CA ALA A 421 -45.82 -33.81 -4.93
C ALA A 421 -45.99 -34.91 -5.98
N LEU A 422 -44.92 -35.30 -6.69
CA LEU A 422 -44.94 -36.43 -7.63
C LEU A 422 -45.08 -37.78 -6.90
N GLN A 423 -44.41 -37.95 -5.75
CA GLN A 423 -44.52 -39.16 -4.93
C GLN A 423 -45.94 -39.42 -4.44
N ALA A 424 -46.77 -38.39 -4.24
CA ALA A 424 -48.17 -38.51 -3.84
C ALA A 424 -49.13 -39.05 -4.94
N PHE A 425 -48.63 -39.32 -6.16
CA PHE A 425 -49.38 -39.97 -7.25
C PHE A 425 -49.04 -41.47 -7.39
N ASN A 426 -48.35 -42.06 -6.42
CA ASN A 426 -48.02 -43.49 -6.33
C ASN A 426 -48.58 -44.07 -5.03
#